data_AF-A0A7K2ZPL5-F1
#
_entry.id   AF-A0A7K2ZPL5-F1
#
_cell.length_a   1.000
_cell.length_b   1.000
_cell.length_c   1.000
_cell.angle_alpha   90.00
_cell.angle_beta   90.00
_cell.angle_gamma   90.00
#
_symmetry.space_group_name_H-M   'P 1'
#
loop_
_entity.id
_entity.type
_entity.pdbx_description
1 polymer ?
#
loop_
_entity_poly.entity_id
_entity_poly.type
_entity_poly.pdbx_seq_one_letter_code
_entity_poly.pdbx_strand_id
1 'polypeptide(L)'
;HAHGLPGEPFTAGPPSALALCAGIDLPSSHRTAAALWACEHPAELDGQELDGLVQTLAAPRQEAAVPAAETAALADLFARVGGNLRPETAAPLAARLLTAAVRSDEPVRPPDPGAL
;
A
#
# COMPACT_ATOMS: atom_id res chain seq x y z
N HIS A 1 24.12 -22.13 -14.99
CA HIS A 1 24.12 -20.77 -15.57
C HIS A 1 22.92 -20.62 -16.49
N ALA A 2 21.81 -20.08 -15.99
CA ALA A 2 20.62 -19.82 -16.81
C ALA A 2 20.91 -18.61 -17.72
N HIS A 3 20.83 -18.81 -19.03
CA HIS A 3 20.86 -17.73 -20.02
C HIS A 3 19.57 -16.92 -19.86
N GLY A 4 19.69 -15.63 -19.56
CA GLY A 4 18.56 -14.71 -19.49
C GLY A 4 17.82 -14.66 -20.83
N LEU A 5 16.51 -14.88 -20.78
CA LEU A 5 15.65 -14.77 -21.96
C LEU A 5 15.64 -13.30 -22.45
N PRO A 6 15.64 -13.05 -23.77
CA PRO A 6 15.56 -11.70 -24.30
C PRO A 6 14.15 -11.16 -24.08
N GLY A 7 14.05 -10.23 -23.13
CA GLY A 7 12.87 -9.45 -22.79
C GLY A 7 13.25 -8.49 -21.67
N GLU A 8 12.69 -7.29 -21.67
CA GLU A 8 12.82 -6.38 -20.52
C GLU A 8 12.38 -7.12 -19.24
N PRO A 9 13.07 -6.92 -18.10
CA PRO A 9 12.71 -7.58 -16.86
C PRO A 9 11.24 -7.32 -16.55
N PHE A 10 10.50 -8.40 -16.30
CA PHE A 10 9.07 -8.32 -16.05
C PHE A 10 8.78 -7.38 -14.89
N THR A 11 8.02 -6.31 -15.16
CA THR A 11 7.65 -5.34 -14.13
C THR A 11 6.66 -6.01 -13.18
N ALA A 12 6.96 -5.99 -11.88
CA ALA A 12 6.11 -6.61 -10.88
C ALA A 12 4.76 -5.89 -10.72
N GLY A 13 4.63 -4.63 -11.15
CA GLY A 13 3.45 -3.77 -10.93
C GLY A 13 2.13 -4.37 -11.43
N PRO A 14 1.93 -4.52 -12.76
CA PRO A 14 0.68 -5.04 -13.33
C PRO A 14 0.22 -6.41 -12.76
N PRO A 15 1.06 -7.47 -12.73
CA PRO A 15 0.64 -8.77 -12.21
C PRO A 15 0.36 -8.73 -10.70
N SER A 16 1.06 -7.88 -9.93
CA SER A 16 0.81 -7.72 -8.50
C SER A 16 -0.51 -6.99 -8.26
N ALA A 17 -0.83 -5.98 -9.07
CA ALA A 17 -2.11 -5.30 -9.01
C ALA A 17 -3.25 -6.28 -9.28
N LEU A 18 -3.16 -7.11 -10.33
CA LEU A 18 -4.19 -8.13 -10.64
C LEU A 18 -4.38 -9.13 -9.51
N ALA A 19 -3.28 -9.65 -8.94
CA ALA A 19 -3.37 -10.58 -7.81
C ALA A 19 -4.01 -9.94 -6.58
N LEU A 20 -3.68 -8.67 -6.28
CA LEU A 20 -4.29 -7.93 -5.17
C LEU A 20 -5.77 -7.59 -5.43
N CYS A 21 -6.15 -7.27 -6.67
CA CYS A 21 -7.55 -7.11 -7.07
C CYS A 21 -8.35 -8.40 -6.81
N ALA A 22 -7.72 -9.55 -7.04
CA ALA A 22 -8.29 -10.87 -6.75
C ALA A 22 -8.26 -11.27 -5.27
N GLY A 23 -7.81 -10.39 -4.37
CA GLY A 23 -7.77 -10.66 -2.93
C GLY A 23 -6.55 -11.46 -2.45
N ILE A 24 -5.53 -11.64 -3.29
CA ILE A 24 -4.32 -12.40 -2.94
C ILE A 24 -3.35 -11.47 -2.22
N ASP A 25 -2.99 -11.76 -0.97
CA ASP A 25 -1.97 -11.00 -0.26
C ASP A 25 -0.56 -11.33 -0.80
N LEU A 26 0.27 -10.30 -0.97
CA LEU A 26 1.60 -10.39 -1.59
C LEU A 26 2.64 -9.67 -0.74
N PRO A 27 3.93 -10.05 -0.73
CA PRO A 27 4.97 -9.35 0.03
C PRO A 27 5.03 -7.83 -0.23
N SER A 28 5.58 -7.07 0.72
CA SER A 28 5.59 -5.59 0.65
C SER A 28 6.15 -5.02 -0.65
N SER A 29 7.19 -5.63 -1.24
CA SER A 29 7.75 -5.19 -2.53
C SER A 29 6.72 -5.22 -3.67
N HIS A 30 5.88 -6.26 -3.72
CA HIS A 30 4.82 -6.41 -4.72
C HIS A 30 3.66 -5.46 -4.48
N ARG A 31 3.31 -5.20 -3.21
CA ARG A 31 2.27 -4.25 -2.82
C ARG A 31 2.68 -2.81 -3.16
N THR A 32 3.93 -2.44 -2.87
CA THR A 32 4.51 -1.16 -3.30
C THR A 32 4.47 -1.03 -4.82
N ALA A 33 4.94 -2.05 -5.55
CA ALA A 33 4.95 -2.03 -7.01
C ALA A 33 3.54 -1.91 -7.61
N ALA A 34 2.55 -2.60 -7.04
CA ALA A 34 1.16 -2.52 -7.47
C ALA A 34 0.55 -1.12 -7.21
N ALA A 35 0.81 -0.54 -6.03
CA ALA A 35 0.29 0.79 -5.69
C ALA A 35 0.88 1.88 -6.60
N LEU A 36 2.20 1.84 -6.84
CA LEU A 36 2.87 2.76 -7.77
C LEU A 36 2.34 2.59 -9.20
N TRP A 37 2.22 1.35 -9.67
CA TRP A 37 1.69 1.07 -11.00
C TRP A 37 0.24 1.57 -11.15
N ALA A 38 -0.63 1.36 -10.16
CA ALA A 38 -2.00 1.86 -10.20
C ALA A 38 -2.09 3.40 -10.22
N CYS A 39 -1.14 4.10 -9.58
CA CYS A 39 -1.02 5.56 -9.69
C CYS A 39 -0.66 6.02 -11.10
N GLU A 40 0.27 5.31 -11.76
CA GLU A 40 0.77 5.61 -13.10
C GLU A 40 -0.25 5.22 -14.19
N HIS A 41 -1.05 4.19 -13.93
CA HIS A 41 -1.96 3.57 -14.90
C HIS A 41 -3.42 3.51 -14.41
N PRO A 42 -4.04 4.65 -14.00
CA PRO A 42 -5.38 4.64 -13.39
C PRO A 42 -6.50 4.21 -14.33
N ALA A 43 -6.27 4.19 -15.65
CA ALA A 43 -7.24 3.75 -16.65
C ALA A 43 -7.22 2.23 -16.91
N GLU A 44 -6.23 1.51 -16.38
CA GLU A 44 -6.07 0.06 -16.55
C GLU A 44 -6.86 -0.74 -15.51
N LEU A 45 -7.42 -0.07 -14.49
CA LEU A 45 -8.26 -0.68 -13.47
C LEU A 45 -9.66 -0.09 -13.54
N ASP A 46 -10.67 -0.94 -13.64
CA ASP A 46 -12.04 -0.51 -13.45
C ASP A 46 -12.36 -0.23 -11.96
N GLY A 47 -13.55 0.32 -11.69
CA GLY A 47 -13.94 0.67 -10.32
C GLY A 47 -14.02 -0.53 -9.37
N GLN A 48 -14.38 -1.71 -9.86
CA GLN A 48 -14.44 -2.93 -9.06
C GLN A 48 -13.02 -3.44 -8.76
N GLU A 49 -12.14 -3.44 -9.75
CA GLU A 49 -10.74 -3.84 -9.61
C GLU A 49 -10.01 -2.90 -8.65
N LEU A 50 -10.20 -1.59 -8.79
CA LEU A 50 -9.64 -0.60 -7.88
C LEU A 50 -10.15 -0.76 -6.44
N ASP A 51 -11.44 -1.02 -6.25
CA ASP A 51 -12.02 -1.32 -4.94
C ASP A 51 -11.41 -2.61 -4.35
N GLY A 52 -11.21 -3.66 -5.16
CA GLY A 52 -10.57 -4.91 -4.75
C GLY A 52 -9.11 -4.70 -4.33
N LEU A 53 -8.35 -3.97 -5.14
CA LEU A 53 -6.97 -3.58 -4.84
C LEU A 53 -6.88 -2.85 -3.50
N VAL A 54 -7.70 -1.81 -3.31
CA VAL A 54 -7.66 -1.00 -2.09
C VAL A 54 -8.07 -1.80 -0.86
N GLN A 55 -9.10 -2.66 -0.96
CA GLN A 55 -9.50 -3.53 0.15
C GLN A 55 -8.37 -4.47 0.58
N THR A 56 -7.72 -5.14 -0.36
CA THR A 56 -6.59 -6.03 -0.08
C THR A 56 -5.38 -5.25 0.47
N LEU A 57 -5.17 -4.03 -0.02
CA LEU A 57 -4.10 -3.17 0.48
C LEU A 57 -4.40 -2.61 1.88
N ALA A 58 -5.66 -2.39 2.22
CA ALA A 58 -6.07 -1.91 3.54
C ALA A 58 -6.03 -3.00 4.62
N ALA A 59 -6.06 -4.28 4.22
CA ALA A 59 -6.04 -5.39 5.16
C ALA A 59 -4.83 -5.30 6.12
N PRO A 60 -5.04 -5.55 7.43
CA PRO A 60 -3.96 -5.54 8.41
C PRO A 60 -2.98 -6.67 8.12
N ARG A 61 -1.68 -6.40 8.25
CA ARG A 61 -0.64 -7.43 8.12
C ARG A 61 -0.33 -8.06 9.47
N GLN A 62 0.08 -9.33 9.43
CA GLN A 62 0.65 -10.01 10.58
C GLN A 62 2.10 -9.57 10.85
N GLU A 63 2.76 -8.95 9.88
CA GLU A 63 4.12 -8.42 10.00
C GLU A 63 4.17 -7.25 10.99
N ALA A 64 5.13 -7.28 11.91
CA ALA A 64 5.24 -6.31 13.02
C ALA A 64 5.49 -4.86 12.56
N ALA A 65 6.13 -4.67 11.40
CA ALA A 65 6.42 -3.36 10.84
C ALA A 65 6.18 -3.37 9.32
N VAL A 66 5.31 -2.48 8.85
CA VAL A 66 5.14 -2.22 7.42
C VAL A 66 6.29 -1.33 6.95
N PRO A 67 7.01 -1.69 5.87
CA PRO A 67 8.10 -0.87 5.35
C PRO A 67 7.63 0.54 4.95
N ALA A 68 8.44 1.56 5.24
CA ALA A 68 8.11 2.95 4.93
C ALA A 68 7.80 3.20 3.43
N ALA A 69 8.49 2.48 2.54
CA ALA A 69 8.26 2.56 1.09
C ALA A 69 6.85 2.07 0.68
N GLU A 70 6.33 1.02 1.34
CA GLU A 70 4.95 0.58 1.10
C GLU A 70 3.97 1.63 1.60
N THR A 71 4.18 2.15 2.82
CA THR A 71 3.32 3.21 3.39
C THR A 71 3.27 4.45 2.50
N ALA A 72 4.40 4.90 1.96
CA ALA A 72 4.45 6.05 1.04
C ALA A 72 3.66 5.79 -0.24
N ALA A 73 3.89 4.65 -0.90
CA ALA A 73 3.16 4.30 -2.13
C ALA A 73 1.65 4.16 -1.90
N LEU A 74 1.23 3.65 -0.74
CA LEU A 74 -0.18 3.58 -0.36
C LEU A 74 -0.79 4.96 -0.09
N ALA A 75 -0.02 5.88 0.49
CA ALA A 75 -0.46 7.26 0.68
C ALA A 75 -0.66 7.98 -0.66
N ASP A 76 0.28 7.79 -1.61
CA ASP A 76 0.17 8.35 -2.95
C ASP A 76 -1.04 7.79 -3.70
N LEU A 77 -1.26 6.47 -3.64
CA LEU A 77 -2.44 5.83 -4.19
C LEU A 77 -3.73 6.41 -3.58
N PHE A 78 -3.80 6.48 -2.25
CA PHE A 78 -4.97 7.03 -1.56
C PHE A 78 -5.23 8.49 -1.94
N ALA A 79 -4.20 9.33 -2.03
CA ALA A 79 -4.35 10.72 -2.47
C ALA A 79 -4.84 10.81 -3.92
N ARG A 80 -4.42 9.89 -4.78
CA ARG A 80 -4.78 9.87 -6.21
C ARG A 80 -6.20 9.39 -6.46
N VAL A 81 -6.63 8.33 -5.77
CA VAL A 81 -7.89 7.65 -6.07
C VAL A 81 -8.94 7.76 -4.97
N GLY A 82 -8.59 8.23 -3.76
CA GLY A 82 -9.46 8.19 -2.59
C GLY A 82 -10.79 8.92 -2.76
N GLY A 83 -10.83 9.99 -3.57
CA GLY A 83 -12.06 10.71 -3.90
C GLY A 83 -13.06 9.93 -4.76
N ASN A 84 -12.61 8.86 -5.43
CA ASN A 84 -13.42 8.01 -6.31
C ASN A 84 -13.85 6.70 -5.63
N LEU A 85 -13.33 6.41 -4.43
CA LEU A 85 -13.64 5.20 -3.68
C LEU A 85 -14.92 5.35 -2.87
N ARG A 86 -15.60 4.23 -2.62
CA ARG A 86 -16.66 4.18 -1.62
C ARG A 86 -16.09 4.43 -0.23
N PRO A 87 -16.79 5.15 0.67
CA PRO A 87 -16.29 5.43 2.02
C PRO A 87 -15.92 4.17 2.81
N GLU A 88 -16.68 3.10 2.63
CA GLU A 88 -16.44 1.78 3.24
C GLU A 88 -15.11 1.16 2.79
N THR A 89 -14.69 1.43 1.56
CA THR A 89 -13.40 0.97 0.99
C THR A 89 -12.25 1.90 1.39
N ALA A 90 -12.50 3.21 1.42
CA ALA A 90 -11.49 4.22 1.71
C ALA A 90 -11.09 4.26 3.20
N ALA A 91 -12.06 4.10 4.11
CA ALA A 91 -11.86 4.27 5.54
C ALA A 91 -10.81 3.29 6.14
N PRO A 92 -10.80 1.99 5.81
CA PRO A 92 -9.77 1.07 6.28
C PRO A 92 -8.36 1.45 5.84
N LEU A 93 -8.19 1.90 4.59
CA LEU A 93 -6.89 2.33 4.08
C LEU A 93 -6.42 3.62 4.78
N ALA A 94 -7.32 4.58 4.96
CA ALA A 94 -7.05 5.81 5.70
C ALA A 94 -6.63 5.52 7.15
N ALA A 95 -7.37 4.65 7.85
CA ALA A 95 -7.06 4.27 9.23
C ALA A 95 -5.67 3.61 9.34
N ARG A 96 -5.31 2.77 8.36
CA ARG A 96 -3.98 2.15 8.29
C ARG A 96 -2.87 3.19 8.09
N LEU A 97 -3.04 4.13 7.18
CA LEU A 97 -2.07 5.20 6.91
C LEU A 97 -1.88 6.11 8.13
N LEU A 98 -2.97 6.48 8.81
CA LEU A 98 -2.93 7.26 10.05
C LEU A 98 -2.21 6.49 11.17
N THR A 99 -2.48 5.19 11.31
CA THR A 99 -1.79 4.34 12.30
C THR A 99 -0.28 4.29 12.03
N ALA A 100 0.12 4.17 10.75
CA ALA A 100 1.52 4.19 10.37
C ALA A 100 2.17 5.55 10.71
N ALA A 101 1.50 6.66 10.39
CA ALA A 101 1.99 8.01 10.70
C ALA A 101 2.21 8.22 12.22
N VAL A 102 1.25 7.80 13.06
CA VAL A 102 1.38 7.90 14.52
C VAL A 102 2.52 7.04 15.06
N ARG A 103 2.79 5.87 14.47
CA ARG A 103 3.90 5.00 14.88
C ARG A 103 5.27 5.47 14.39
N SER A 104 5.31 6.28 13.33
CA SER A 104 6.56 6.85 12.80
C SER A 104 7.00 8.10 13.56
N ASP A 105 6.11 8.75 14.30
CA ASP A 105 6.47 9.87 15.18
C ASP A 105 7.24 9.34 16.41
N GLU A 106 8.32 10.04 16.78
CA GLU A 106 9.18 9.63 17.90
C GLU A 106 8.36 9.61 19.20
N PRO A 107 8.56 8.64 20.12
CA PRO A 107 7.79 8.59 21.36
C PRO A 107 7.91 9.90 22.14
N VAL A 108 6.77 10.55 22.40
CA VAL A 108 6.67 11.67 23.32
C VAL A 108 7.22 11.22 24.67
N ARG A 109 8.40 11.74 25.03
CA ARG A 109 9.01 11.43 26.32
C ARG A 109 8.17 12.08 27.41
N PRO A 110 7.62 11.31 28.37
CA PRO A 110 6.88 11.92 29.48
C PRO A 110 7.82 12.83 30.28
N PRO A 111 7.28 13.90 30.90
CA PRO A 111 8.08 14.80 31.73
C PRO A 111 8.80 14.01 32.83
N ASP A 112 10.08 14.33 33.04
CA ASP A 112 10.91 13.65 34.02
C ASP A 112 10.34 13.90 35.43
N PRO A 113 9.88 12.86 36.15
CA PRO A 113 9.31 13.02 37.49
C PRO A 113 10.34 13.49 38.52
N GLY A 114 11.65 13.56 38.18
CA GLY A 114 12.71 14.11 39.02
C GLY A 114 12.93 15.62 38.89
N ALA A 115 12.15 16.33 38.07
CA ALA A 115 12.31 17.76 37.82
C ALA A 115 11.36 18.68 38.63
N LEU A 116 10.71 18.15 39.69
CA LEU A 116 9.86 18.92 40.61
C LEU A 116 10.45 18.97 42.02
#